data_AF-A0A349LIZ9-F1
#
_entry.id   AF-A0A349LIZ9-F1
#
_cell.length_a   1.000
_cell.length_b   1.000
_cell.length_c   1.000
_cell.angle_alpha   90.00
_cell.angle_beta   90.00
_cell.angle_gamma   90.00
#
_symmetry.space_group_name_H-M   'P 1'
#
loop_
_entity.id
_entity.type
_entity.pdbx_description
1 polymer ?
#
loop_
_entity_poly.entity_id
_entity_poly.type
_entity_poly.pdbx_seq_one_letter_code
_entity_poly.pdbx_strand_id
1 'polypeptide(L)'
;NGVPRVHKVWCAIDCGTVLNPRIVQAQMESGIAYGITAALYGEVNIRDGRAVQGNFTDYQMLRIGQMPEVEVLLVPSGDAPGGVGEPGTPPIAPAIANAIFALTGRRIRTLPIRL
;
A
#
# COMPACT_ATOMS: atom_id res chain seq x y z
N ASN A 1 11.20 -10.28 14.75
CA ASN A 1 10.03 -11.05 15.23
C ASN A 1 9.24 -11.72 14.10
N GLY A 2 9.85 -12.06 12.96
CA GLY A 2 9.16 -12.73 11.84
C GLY A 2 8.22 -11.84 10.99
N VAL A 3 7.73 -10.72 11.53
CA VAL A 3 6.87 -9.79 10.78
C VAL A 3 7.68 -9.03 9.71
N PRO A 4 7.30 -9.11 8.42
CA PRO A 4 7.97 -8.37 7.37
C PRO A 4 7.77 -6.86 7.55
N ARG A 5 8.86 -6.10 7.32
CA ARG A 5 8.87 -4.64 7.37
C ARG A 5 9.22 -4.10 5.98
N VAL A 6 8.40 -3.16 5.49
CA VAL A 6 8.72 -2.41 4.28
C VAL A 6 9.65 -1.27 4.67
N HIS A 7 10.83 -1.20 4.04
CA HIS A 7 11.81 -0.14 4.32
C HIS A 7 11.63 1.07 3.40
N LYS A 8 11.39 0.81 2.12
CA LYS A 8 11.28 1.84 1.08
C LYS A 8 10.31 1.42 -0.01
N VAL A 9 9.59 2.38 -0.58
CA VAL A 9 8.74 2.21 -1.76
C VAL A 9 9.14 3.23 -2.82
N TRP A 10 9.43 2.73 -4.03
CA TRP A 10 9.57 3.55 -5.22
C TRP A 10 8.27 3.47 -6.01
N CYS A 11 7.63 4.61 -6.23
CA CYS A 11 6.38 4.73 -6.95
C CYS A 11 6.61 5.60 -8.19
N ALA A 12 6.27 5.07 -9.37
CA ALA A 12 6.14 5.87 -10.58
C ALA A 12 4.67 5.95 -10.94
N ILE A 13 4.16 7.16 -11.13
CA ILE A 13 2.76 7.40 -11.52
C ILE A 13 2.73 8.18 -12.82
N ASP A 14 1.98 7.63 -13.78
CA ASP A 14 1.52 8.34 -14.95
C ASP A 14 0.04 8.66 -14.76
N CYS A 15 -0.27 9.95 -14.69
CA CYS A 15 -1.64 10.45 -14.58
C CYS A 15 -1.93 11.52 -15.65
N GLY A 16 -1.22 11.46 -16.78
CA GLY A 16 -1.24 12.53 -17.77
C GLY A 16 -0.73 13.85 -17.20
N THR A 17 -1.37 14.95 -17.60
CA THR A 17 -0.99 16.29 -17.15
C THR A 17 -1.18 16.48 -15.64
N VAL A 18 -0.07 16.69 -14.93
CA VAL A 18 -0.05 16.95 -13.49
C VAL A 18 -0.43 18.41 -13.21
N LEU A 19 -1.60 18.62 -12.58
CA LEU A 19 -2.06 19.96 -12.20
C LEU A 19 -1.38 20.48 -10.94
N ASN A 20 -1.22 19.62 -9.92
CA ASN A 20 -0.56 19.97 -8.67
C ASN A 20 0.36 18.83 -8.22
N PRO A 21 1.68 18.95 -8.46
CA PRO A 21 2.65 17.89 -8.14
C PRO A 21 2.62 17.47 -6.67
N ARG A 22 2.45 18.41 -5.73
CA ARG A 22 2.47 18.12 -4.29
C ARG A 22 1.24 17.31 -3.86
N ILE A 23 0.07 17.61 -4.44
CA ILE A 23 -1.15 16.84 -4.15
C ILE A 23 -1.02 15.43 -4.71
N VAL A 24 -0.50 15.27 -5.93
CA VAL A 24 -0.30 13.94 -6.52
C VAL A 24 0.68 13.11 -5.70
N GLN A 25 1.81 13.70 -5.26
CA GLN A 25 2.76 13.04 -4.36
C GLN A 25 2.10 12.60 -3.06
N ALA A 26 1.36 13.48 -2.38
CA ALA A 26 0.66 13.16 -1.15
C ALA A 26 -0.41 12.06 -1.36
N GLN A 27 -1.09 12.02 -2.51
CA GLN A 27 -2.02 10.96 -2.86
C GLN A 27 -1.32 9.61 -3.05
N MET A 28 -0.14 9.58 -3.68
CA MET A 28 0.65 8.35 -3.79
C MET A 28 1.11 7.86 -2.42
N GLU A 29 1.64 8.75 -1.57
CA GLU A 29 2.03 8.42 -0.20
C GLU A 29 0.86 7.84 0.62
N SER A 30 -0.33 8.44 0.49
CA SER A 30 -1.55 7.98 1.15
C SER A 30 -2.00 6.61 0.65
N GLY A 31 -2.06 6.41 -0.67
CA GLY A 31 -2.40 5.13 -1.28
C GLY A 31 -1.41 4.03 -0.91
N ILE A 32 -0.11 4.36 -0.84
CA ILE A 32 0.94 3.46 -0.38
C ILE A 32 0.70 3.04 1.07
N ALA A 33 0.44 3.98 1.97
CA ALA A 33 0.14 3.67 3.37
C ALA A 33 -1.10 2.78 3.53
N TYR A 34 -2.15 3.06 2.74
CA TYR A 34 -3.36 2.25 2.71
C TYR A 34 -3.09 0.84 2.15
N GLY A 35 -2.35 0.74 1.05
CA GLY A 35 -1.95 -0.54 0.43
C GLY A 35 -1.10 -1.40 1.36
N ILE A 36 -0.17 -0.81 2.12
CA ILE A 36 0.61 -1.54 3.12
C ILE A 36 -0.31 -2.03 4.25
N THR A 37 -1.26 -1.20 4.69
CA THR A 37 -2.25 -1.59 5.70
C THR A 37 -3.07 -2.79 5.22
N ALA A 38 -3.61 -2.74 4.00
CA ALA A 38 -4.36 -3.84 3.41
C ALA A 38 -3.51 -5.11 3.26
N ALA A 39 -2.25 -4.96 2.84
CA ALA A 39 -1.35 -6.10 2.63
C ALA A 39 -0.94 -6.78 3.94
N LEU A 40 -0.73 -6.03 5.03
CA LEU A 40 -0.14 -6.57 6.28
C LEU A 40 -1.13 -6.73 7.43
N TYR A 41 -2.23 -5.96 7.46
CA TYR A 41 -3.09 -5.85 8.65
C TYR A 41 -4.61 -5.85 8.39
N GLY A 42 -5.07 -5.46 7.20
CA GLY A 42 -6.47 -5.09 6.92
C GLY A 42 -7.52 -6.21 6.90
N GLU A 43 -7.34 -7.28 7.66
CA GLU A 43 -8.34 -8.35 7.80
C GLU A 43 -9.53 -7.89 8.64
N VAL A 44 -10.73 -8.07 8.09
CA VAL A 44 -11.99 -7.97 8.82
C VAL A 44 -12.62 -9.35 8.85
N ASN A 45 -12.69 -9.95 10.03
CA ASN A 45 -13.29 -11.25 10.24
C ASN A 45 -14.80 -11.11 10.40
N ILE A 46 -15.56 -11.96 9.72
CA ILE A 46 -17.03 -12.02 9.84
C ILE A 46 -17.41 -13.26 10.64
N ARG A 47 -18.15 -13.06 11.73
CA ARG A 47 -18.68 -14.14 12.57
C ARG A 47 -20.13 -13.83 12.91
N ASP A 48 -21.02 -14.82 12.81
CA ASP A 48 -22.44 -14.67 13.14
C ASP A 48 -23.09 -13.43 12.48
N GLY A 49 -22.74 -13.17 11.22
CA GLY A 49 -23.27 -12.08 10.41
C GLY A 49 -22.73 -10.67 10.72
N ARG A 50 -21.68 -10.54 11.54
CA ARG A 50 -21.11 -9.23 11.92
C ARG A 50 -19.58 -9.21 11.86
N ALA A 51 -19.00 -8.02 11.70
CA ALA A 51 -17.57 -7.82 11.88
C ALA A 51 -17.16 -8.11 13.33
N VAL A 52 -16.04 -8.83 13.49
CA VAL A 52 -15.46 -9.13 14.81
C VAL A 52 -14.68 -7.92 15.34
N GLN A 53 -13.92 -7.25 14.46
CA GLN A 53 -13.18 -6.04 14.81
C GLN A 53 -14.13 -4.85 14.93
N GLY A 54 -14.03 -4.10 16.04
CA GLY A 54 -14.90 -2.96 16.33
C GLY A 54 -14.20 -1.61 16.42
N ASN A 55 -12.86 -1.55 16.52
CA ASN A 55 -12.12 -0.30 16.68
C ASN A 55 -10.63 -0.43 16.25
N PHE A 56 -9.85 0.65 16.28
CA PHE A 56 -8.42 0.61 15.94
C PHE A 56 -7.52 -0.10 16.97
N THR A 57 -8.10 -0.57 18.08
CA THR A 57 -7.42 -1.45 19.04
C THR A 57 -7.41 -2.90 18.58
N ASP A 58 -8.39 -3.32 17.78
CA ASP A 58 -8.53 -4.70 17.28
C ASP A 58 -8.47 -4.81 15.74
N TYR A 59 -8.63 -3.69 15.02
CA TYR A 59 -8.30 -3.52 13.61
C TYR A 59 -7.00 -2.71 13.47
N GLN A 60 -5.89 -3.41 13.23
CA GLN A 60 -4.59 -2.76 13.14
C GLN A 60 -4.44 -2.00 11.81
N MET A 61 -3.93 -0.76 11.91
CA MET A 61 -3.50 0.04 10.77
C MET A 61 -1.99 0.28 10.80
N LEU A 62 -1.41 0.63 9.64
CA LEU A 62 -0.04 1.12 9.59
C LEU A 62 0.10 2.37 10.47
N ARG A 63 1.09 2.37 11.37
CA ARG A 63 1.40 3.52 12.23
C ARG A 63 2.49 4.38 11.62
N ILE A 64 2.60 5.64 12.05
CA ILE A 64 3.59 6.60 11.54
C ILE A 64 5.04 6.07 11.62
N GLY A 65 5.42 5.39 12.70
CA GLY A 65 6.77 4.79 12.83
C GLY A 65 7.01 3.54 11.97
N GLN A 66 5.96 3.04 11.31
CA GLN A 66 6.03 1.92 10.37
C GLN A 66 5.97 2.38 8.92
N MET A 67 5.71 3.67 8.67
CA MET A 67 5.70 4.23 7.33
C MET A 67 7.11 4.07 6.70
N PRO A 68 7.23 3.46 5.51
CA PRO A 68 8.50 3.40 4.81
C PRO A 68 8.88 4.78 4.26
N GLU A 69 10.15 4.91 3.86
CA GLU A 69 10.54 5.99 2.96
C GLU A 69 9.81 5.81 1.61
N VAL A 70 9.24 6.88 1.07
CA VAL A 70 8.51 6.85 -0.20
C VAL A 70 9.14 7.84 -1.17
N GLU A 71 9.50 7.37 -2.36
CA GLU A 71 9.90 8.22 -3.48
C GLU A 71 8.88 8.11 -4.60
N VAL A 72 8.38 9.27 -5.05
CA VAL A 72 7.37 9.37 -6.09
C VAL A 72 7.95 10.06 -7.33
N LEU A 73 8.04 9.31 -8.42
CA LEU A 73 8.31 9.84 -9.75
C LEU A 73 6.99 10.16 -10.46
N LEU A 74 6.84 11.42 -10.87
CA LEU A 74 5.75 11.86 -11.72
C LEU A 74 6.19 11.70 -13.18
N VAL A 75 5.58 10.76 -13.91
CA VAL A 75 5.95 10.46 -15.30
C VAL A 75 5.44 11.59 -16.21
N PRO A 76 6.30 12.22 -17.03
CA PRO A 76 5.89 13.28 -17.94
C PRO A 76 5.32 12.69 -19.24
N SER A 77 4.06 12.22 -19.24
CA SER A 77 3.46 11.60 -20.44
C SER A 77 2.82 12.60 -21.40
N GLY A 78 2.40 13.78 -20.93
CA GLY A 78 1.73 14.79 -21.77
C GLY A 78 0.28 14.45 -22.13
N ASP A 79 -0.25 13.33 -21.63
CA ASP A 79 -1.63 12.90 -21.86
C ASP A 79 -2.65 13.80 -21.12
N ALA A 80 -3.93 13.62 -21.46
CA ALA A 80 -5.03 14.27 -20.75
C ALA A 80 -5.00 13.90 -19.24
N PRO A 81 -5.39 14.83 -18.33
CA PRO A 81 -5.40 14.54 -16.90
C PRO A 81 -6.20 13.28 -16.54
N GLY A 82 -5.56 12.36 -15.83
CA GLY A 82 -6.15 11.14 -15.29
C GLY A 82 -6.44 11.22 -13.78
N GLY A 83 -7.07 10.17 -13.25
CA GLY A 83 -7.35 10.05 -11.82
C GLY A 83 -6.12 9.66 -11.01
N VAL A 84 -5.97 10.24 -9.81
CA VAL A 84 -4.84 9.95 -8.89
C VAL A 84 -5.27 9.40 -7.53
N GLY A 85 -6.56 9.29 -7.25
CA GLY A 85 -7.06 8.92 -5.92
C GLY A 85 -6.88 7.43 -5.55
N GLU A 86 -6.85 6.55 -6.55
CA GLU A 86 -6.77 5.10 -6.36
C GLU A 86 -5.41 4.47 -6.76
N PRO A 87 -4.69 4.94 -7.80
CA PRO A 87 -3.53 4.23 -8.36
C PRO A 87 -2.40 3.86 -7.39
N GLY A 88 -2.22 4.62 -6.31
CA GLY A 88 -1.18 4.35 -5.31
C GLY A 88 -1.41 3.08 -4.48
N THR A 89 -2.65 2.57 -4.41
CA THR A 89 -3.02 1.45 -3.54
C THR A 89 -2.77 0.06 -4.17
N PRO A 90 -3.33 -0.28 -5.35
CA PRO A 90 -3.28 -1.64 -5.88
C PRO A 90 -1.87 -2.24 -6.08
N PRO A 91 -0.84 -1.49 -6.50
CA PRO A 91 0.49 -2.06 -6.75
C PRO A 91 1.20 -2.60 -5.51
N ILE A 92 0.77 -2.21 -4.31
CA ILE A 92 1.55 -2.42 -3.09
C ILE A 92 1.58 -3.86 -2.61
N ALA A 93 0.42 -4.52 -2.51
CA ALA A 93 0.35 -5.91 -2.09
C ALA A 93 1.23 -6.85 -2.95
N PRO A 94 1.14 -6.83 -4.31
CA PRO A 94 2.02 -7.66 -5.13
C PRO A 94 3.50 -7.24 -5.05
N ALA A 95 3.82 -5.96 -4.91
CA ALA A 95 5.21 -5.51 -4.72
C ALA A 95 5.82 -6.09 -3.43
N ILE A 96 5.09 -6.07 -2.32
CA ILE A 96 5.53 -6.66 -1.04
C ILE A 96 5.65 -8.18 -1.17
N ALA A 97 4.66 -8.85 -1.77
CA ALA A 97 4.69 -10.30 -1.98
C ALA A 97 5.90 -10.74 -2.83
N ASN A 98 6.24 -9.97 -3.87
CA ASN A 98 7.43 -10.22 -4.70
C ASN A 98 8.73 -9.96 -3.95
N ALA A 99 8.80 -8.90 -3.12
CA ALA A 99 9.96 -8.65 -2.27
C ALA A 99 10.19 -9.81 -1.27
N ILE A 100 9.12 -10.31 -0.66
CA ILE A 100 9.18 -11.49 0.23
C ILE A 100 9.66 -12.72 -0.54
N PHE A 101 9.16 -12.95 -1.75
CA PHE A 101 9.63 -14.07 -2.56
C PHE A 101 11.13 -13.94 -2.88
N ALA A 102 11.60 -12.74 -3.24
CA ALA A 102 13.02 -12.49 -3.48
C ALA A 102 13.89 -12.76 -2.24
N LEU A 103 13.37 -12.47 -1.04
CA LEU A 103 14.06 -12.70 0.23
C LEU A 103 14.03 -14.16 0.70
N THR A 104 12.98 -14.92 0.38
CA THR A 104 12.69 -16.21 1.05
C THR A 104 12.45 -17.39 0.12
N GLY A 105 12.25 -17.16 -1.18
CA GLY A 105 11.80 -18.17 -2.14
C GLY A 105 10.33 -18.60 -1.99
N ARG A 106 9.59 -18.09 -0.99
CA ARG A 106 8.19 -18.45 -0.74
C ARG A 106 7.24 -17.50 -1.46
N ARG A 107 6.31 -18.06 -2.25
CA ARG A 107 5.23 -17.28 -2.89
C ARG A 107 4.08 -17.05 -1.92
N ILE A 108 3.73 -15.79 -1.70
CA ILE A 108 2.55 -15.40 -0.92
C ILE A 108 1.37 -15.16 -1.86
N ARG A 109 0.21 -15.74 -1.55
CA ARG A 109 -1.03 -15.64 -2.37
C ARG A 109 -2.28 -15.32 -1.55
N THR A 110 -2.10 -15.11 -0.24
CA THR A 110 -3.18 -14.82 0.70
C THR A 110 -2.82 -13.56 1.46
N LEU A 111 -3.79 -12.66 1.58
CA LEU A 111 -3.69 -11.46 2.41
C LEU A 111 -4.59 -11.61 3.65
N PRO A 112 -4.23 -10.97 4.77
CA PRO A 112 -2.97 -10.27 4.99
C PRO A 112 -1.76 -11.23 5.02
N ILE A 113 -0.58 -10.69 4.73
CA ILE A 113 0.67 -11.46 4.66
C ILE A 113 1.08 -11.90 6.06
N ARG A 114 1.14 -13.22 6.28
CA ARG A 114 1.64 -13.86 7.50
C ARG A 114 2.82 -14.77 7.11
N LEU A 115 4.03 -14.46 7.60
CA LEU A 115 5.24 -15.24 7.34
C LEU A 115 5.41 -16.37 8.34
#